data_AF-A0A5K0X2M4-F1
#
_entry.id   AF-A0A5K0X2M4-F1
#
_cell.length_a   1.000
_cell.length_b   1.000
_cell.length_c   1.000
_cell.angle_alpha   90.00
_cell.angle_beta   90.00
_cell.angle_gamma   90.00
#
_symmetry.space_group_name_H-M   'P 1'
#
loop_
_entity.id
_entity.type
_entity.pdbx_description
1 polymer ?
#
loop_
_entity_poly.entity_id
_entity_poly.type
_entity_poly.pdbx_seq_one_letter_code
_entity_poly.pdbx_strand_id
1 'polypeptide(L)' 'NGVGNYAFPRGEDPETQSVAYVGVNGFLVGLIYVEDTIRDDAVEVVKSLSEMGISTYMLSGDKERSAGYVASIVGIPKDK' A
#
# COMPACT_ATOMS: atom_id res chain seq x y z
N ASN A 1 17.97 23.20 -10.30
CA ASN A 1 18.74 23.77 -9.16
C ASN A 1 18.19 23.41 -7.77
N GLY A 2 17.16 22.57 -7.64
CA GLY A 2 16.47 22.33 -6.34
C GLY A 2 16.73 20.96 -5.69
N VAL A 3 17.67 20.18 -6.18
CA VAL A 3 18.06 18.91 -5.55
C VAL A 3 19.53 19.07 -5.19
N GLY A 4 19.85 19.14 -3.89
CA GLY A 4 21.25 18.91 -3.47
C GLY A 4 21.66 17.50 -3.87
N ASN A 5 22.97 17.21 -3.93
CA ASN A 5 23.50 15.87 -4.24
C ASN A 5 23.19 14.85 -3.11
N TYR A 6 21.92 14.61 -2.83
CA TYR A 6 21.43 13.66 -1.85
C TYR A 6 20.95 12.41 -2.58
N ALA A 7 21.64 11.29 -2.35
CA ALA A 7 21.13 9.99 -2.74
C ALA A 7 20.13 9.54 -1.68
N PHE A 8 18.83 9.59 -2.00
CA PHE A 8 17.80 9.03 -1.12
C PHE A 8 17.66 7.54 -1.42
N PRO A 9 17.79 6.66 -0.41
CA PRO A 9 17.55 5.23 -0.60
C PRO A 9 16.10 5.01 -0.99
N ARG A 10 15.88 4.00 -1.83
CA ARG A 10 14.52 3.57 -2.20
C ARG A 10 13.87 2.87 -1.00
N GLY A 11 12.55 2.98 -0.86
CA GLY A 11 11.78 2.22 0.11
C GLY A 11 11.97 0.71 -0.05
N GLU A 12 11.74 -0.05 1.02
CA GLU A 12 11.94 -1.50 1.06
C GLU A 12 11.01 -2.22 0.06
N ASP A 13 9.76 -1.77 -0.04
CA ASP A 13 8.80 -2.18 -1.07
C ASP A 13 8.20 -0.94 -1.75
N PRO A 14 8.86 -0.41 -2.81
CA PRO A 14 8.42 0.81 -3.48
C PRO A 14 7.06 0.67 -4.17
N GLU A 15 6.56 -0.56 -4.34
CA GLU A 15 5.37 -0.86 -5.12
C GLU A 15 4.10 -0.89 -4.24
N THR A 16 4.27 -1.17 -2.95
CA THR A 16 3.20 -1.12 -1.93
C THR A 16 3.26 0.16 -1.10
N GLN A 17 4.42 0.83 -1.06
CA GLN A 17 4.62 2.05 -0.28
C GLN A 17 4.22 3.32 -1.05
N SER A 18 3.58 4.24 -0.33
CA SER A 18 3.38 5.61 -0.76
C SER A 18 4.59 6.47 -0.38
N VAL A 19 5.08 7.30 -1.31
CA VAL A 19 6.23 8.19 -1.07
C VAL A 19 5.78 9.66 -1.04
N ALA A 20 6.10 10.35 0.03
CA ALA A 20 5.99 11.80 0.15
C ALA A 20 7.37 12.45 0.04
N TYR A 21 7.48 13.46 -0.83
CA TYR A 21 8.70 14.25 -1.01
C TYR A 21 8.70 15.46 -0.07
N VAL A 22 9.79 15.66 0.67
CA VAL A 22 9.90 16.75 1.66
C VAL A 22 10.82 17.83 1.12
N GLY A 23 10.25 19.02 0.88
CA GLY A 23 10.99 20.19 0.41
C GLY A 23 11.08 21.30 1.45
N VAL A 24 12.26 21.89 1.63
CA VAL A 24 12.48 23.08 2.47
C VAL A 24 13.16 24.15 1.64
N ASN A 25 12.58 25.35 1.58
CA ASN A 25 13.10 26.48 0.81
C ASN A 25 13.38 26.15 -0.67
N GLY A 26 12.55 25.31 -1.29
CA GLY A 26 12.72 24.88 -2.68
C GLY A 26 13.78 23.79 -2.90
N PHE A 27 14.36 23.25 -1.83
CA PHE A 27 15.30 22.12 -1.88
C PHE A 27 14.63 20.84 -1.39
N LEU A 28 14.77 19.75 -2.15
CA LEU A 28 14.40 18.42 -1.67
C LEU A 28 15.37 17.98 -0.56
N VAL A 29 14.85 17.75 0.64
CA VAL A 29 15.65 17.39 1.83
C VAL A 29 15.38 15.97 2.34
N GLY A 30 14.33 15.29 1.84
CA GLY A 30 14.00 13.95 2.30
C GLY A 30 12.83 13.31 1.55
N LEU A 31 12.65 12.02 1.82
CA LEU A 31 11.51 11.20 1.41
C LEU A 31 10.91 10.55 2.65
N ILE A 32 9.59 10.41 2.68
CA ILE A 32 8.87 9.61 3.68
C ILE A 32 8.15 8.51 2.93
N TYR A 33 8.44 7.26 3.29
CA TYR A 33 7.73 6.09 2.80
C TYR A 33 6.67 5.67 3.83
N VAL A 34 5.46 5.40 3.36
CA VAL A 34 4.31 5.01 4.19
C VAL A 34 3.73 3.74 3.61
N GLU A 35 3.48 2.76 4.47
CA GLU A 35 2.84 1.48 4.14
C GLU A 35 1.64 1.27 5.05
N ASP A 36 0.55 0.77 4.47
CA ASP A 36 -0.63 0.42 5.25
C ASP A 36 -0.42 -0.94 5.92
N THR A 37 -0.65 -0.98 7.22
CA THR A 37 -0.63 -2.25 7.96
C THR A 37 -1.98 -2.95 7.79
N ILE A 38 -1.95 -4.22 7.38
CA ILE A 38 -3.14 -5.07 7.32
C ILE A 38 -3.54 -5.44 8.74
N ARG A 39 -4.84 -5.35 9.04
CA ARG A 39 -5.39 -5.73 10.34
C ARG A 39 -5.19 -7.24 10.57
N ASP A 40 -4.72 -7.62 11.76
CA ASP A 40 -4.32 -9.00 12.07
C ASP A 40 -5.42 -10.05 11.84
N ASP A 41 -6.70 -9.67 12.00
CA ASP A 41 -7.87 -10.56 11.85
C ASP A 41 -8.47 -10.56 10.43
N ALA A 42 -7.91 -9.78 9.49
CA ALA A 42 -8.55 -9.55 8.20
C ALA A 42 -8.68 -10.84 7.40
N VAL A 43 -7.69 -11.72 7.49
CA VAL A 43 -7.68 -13.03 6.83
C VAL A 43 -8.79 -13.91 7.38
N GLU A 44 -8.93 -14.01 8.71
CA GLU A 44 -9.96 -14.82 9.36
C GLU A 44 -11.36 -14.32 9.02
N VAL A 45 -11.55 -12.99 8.99
CA VAL A 45 -12.85 -12.38 8.65
C VAL A 45 -13.24 -12.68 7.20
N VAL A 46 -12.34 -12.46 6.23
CA VAL A 46 -12.64 -12.76 4.82
C VAL A 46 -12.91 -14.24 4.61
N LYS A 47 -12.16 -15.11 5.28
CA LYS A 47 -12.37 -16.56 5.26
C LYS A 47 -13.75 -16.93 5.80
N SER A 48 -14.14 -16.41 6.97
CA SER A 48 -15.44 -16.71 7.58
C SER A 48 -16.60 -16.26 6.70
N LEU A 49 -16.51 -15.06 6.11
CA LEU A 49 -17.51 -14.58 5.14
C LEU A 49 -17.62 -15.51 3.92
N SER A 50 -16.48 -15.97 3.40
CA SER A 50 -16.45 -16.90 2.28
C SER A 50 -17.09 -18.25 2.63
N GLU A 51 -16.81 -18.80 3.81
CA GLU A 51 -17.42 -20.05 4.32
C GLU A 51 -18.95 -19.93 4.51
N MET A 52 -19.45 -18.72 4.78
CA MET A 52 -20.88 -18.40 4.81
C MET A 52 -21.51 -18.24 3.41
N GLY A 53 -20.73 -18.36 2.33
CA GLY A 53 -21.18 -18.14 0.96
C GLY A 53 -21.33 -16.66 0.58
N ILE A 54 -20.78 -15.73 1.37
CA ILE A 54 -20.82 -14.29 1.10
C ILE A 54 -19.65 -13.93 0.18
N SER A 55 -19.94 -13.21 -0.89
CA SER A 55 -18.89 -12.70 -1.78
C SER A 55 -18.31 -11.40 -1.25
N THR A 56 -17.00 -11.39 -1.06
CA THR A 56 -16.20 -10.23 -0.65
C THR A 56 -15.52 -9.60 -1.86
N TYR A 57 -15.47 -8.25 -1.86
CA TYR A 57 -14.90 -7.42 -2.91
C TYR A 57 -14.00 -6.37 -2.26
N MET A 58 -12.86 -6.07 -2.88
CA MET A 58 -12.01 -4.97 -2.43
C MET A 58 -12.37 -3.69 -3.18
N LEU A 59 -12.87 -2.69 -2.44
CA LEU A 59 -13.03 -1.33 -2.96
C LEU A 59 -11.94 -0.45 -2.38
N SER A 60 -11.06 0.06 -3.23
CA SER A 60 -9.97 0.95 -2.81
C SER A 60 -9.85 2.14 -3.76
N GLY A 61 -9.47 3.29 -3.19
CA GLY A 61 -9.08 4.49 -3.94
C GLY A 61 -7.58 4.53 -4.25
N ASP A 62 -6.81 3.55 -3.78
CA ASP A 62 -5.38 3.45 -4.04
C ASP A 62 -5.06 2.94 -5.45
N LYS A 63 -3.76 2.91 -5.76
CA LYS A 63 -3.25 2.27 -6.96
C LYS A 63 -3.64 0.79 -6.97
N GLU A 64 -4.06 0.31 -8.13
CA GLU A 64 -4.50 -1.08 -8.38
C GLU A 64 -3.52 -2.12 -7.81
N ARG A 65 -2.22 -1.89 -7.91
CA ARG A 65 -1.20 -2.82 -7.39
C ARG A 65 -1.22 -2.92 -5.86
N SER A 66 -1.38 -1.81 -5.14
CA SER A 66 -1.43 -1.81 -3.67
C SER A 66 -2.71 -2.51 -3.18
N ALA A 67 -3.85 -2.13 -3.76
CA ALA A 67 -5.12 -2.78 -3.47
C ALA A 67 -5.07 -4.29 -3.79
N GLY A 68 -4.49 -4.67 -4.93
CA GLY A 68 -4.33 -6.06 -5.33
C GLY A 68 -3.39 -6.85 -4.41
N TYR A 69 -2.34 -6.22 -3.88
CA TYR A 69 -1.46 -6.83 -2.89
C TYR A 69 -2.22 -7.13 -1.59
N VAL A 70 -2.91 -6.13 -1.04
CA VAL A 70 -3.74 -6.32 0.17
C VAL A 70 -4.82 -7.38 -0.05
N ALA A 71 -5.56 -7.30 -1.16
CA ALA A 71 -6.57 -8.28 -1.53
C ALA A 71 -6.00 -9.71 -1.57
N SER A 72 -4.80 -9.89 -2.14
CA SER A 72 -4.14 -11.19 -2.21
C SER A 72 -3.75 -11.75 -0.85
N ILE A 73 -3.35 -10.89 0.11
CA ILE A 73 -3.00 -11.31 1.46
C ILE A 73 -4.25 -11.76 2.23
N VAL A 74 -5.34 -10.98 2.13
CA VAL A 74 -6.57 -11.27 2.88
C VAL A 74 -7.46 -12.32 2.21
N GLY A 75 -7.13 -12.76 1.00
CA GLY A 75 -7.83 -13.83 0.30
C GLY A 75 -9.04 -13.39 -0.53
N ILE A 76 -9.08 -12.14 -0.99
CA ILE A 76 -10.09 -11.68 -1.96
C ILE A 76 -9.61 -12.04 -3.39
N PRO A 77 -10.40 -12.79 -4.19
CA PRO A 77 -10.02 -13.20 -5.54
C PRO A 77 -9.84 -12.02 -6.50
N LYS A 78 -8.92 -12.12 -7.46
CA LYS A 78 -8.64 -11.06 -8.46
C LYS A 78 -9.76 -10.85 -9.47
N ASP A 79 -10.60 -11.86 -9.69
CA ASP A 79 -11.77 -11.80 -10.55
C ASP A 79 -12.99 -11.19 -9.86
N LYS A 80 -12.84 -10.74 -8.60
CA LYS A 80 -13.86 -10.04 -7.82
C LYS A 80 -13.48 -8.59 -7.57
#